data_AF-A0A4Y2HIB4-F1
#
_entry.id   AF-A0A4Y2HIB4-F1
#
_cell.length_a   1.000
_cell.length_b   1.000
_cell.length_c   1.000
_cell.angle_alpha   90.00
_cell.angle_beta   90.00
_cell.angle_gamma   90.00
#
_symmetry.space_group_name_H-M   'P 1'
#
loop_
_entity.id
_entity.type
_entity.pdbx_description
1 polymer ?
#
loop_
_entity_poly.entity_id
_entity_poly.type
_entity_poly.pdbx_seq_one_letter_code
_entity_poly.pdbx_strand_id
1 'polypeptide(L)'
;MEALKNGCTKNSSLTQLEMPEIEKWMYVDKNIPVTETLTEEELIIKMIAPEEETNDISSESDDEKSSEEKISWGEAEKSLSTFLQFCEKNAQYSAQEVMELHLIKERFMKKRELSFKQTDIRNVFRRMCRATAEVQSKEKIEYFPETIIYNYLTQFIIL
;
A
#
# COMPACT_ATOMS: atom_id res chain seq x y z
N MET A 1 -28.10 0.12 40.46
CA MET A 1 -27.34 -0.98 41.05
C MET A 1 -27.02 -1.93 39.91
N GLU A 2 -25.83 -1.75 39.32
CA GLU A 2 -24.64 -2.60 39.54
C GLU A 2 -24.81 -3.96 38.85
N ALA A 3 -23.91 -4.46 38.01
CA ALA A 3 -22.48 -4.21 37.92
C ALA A 3 -21.90 -4.43 36.51
N LEU A 4 -20.76 -3.78 36.32
CA LEU A 4 -19.77 -3.86 35.24
C LEU A 4 -19.08 -5.24 35.17
N LYS A 5 -18.30 -5.39 34.09
CA LYS A 5 -17.28 -6.43 33.78
C LYS A 5 -17.87 -7.57 32.94
N ASN A 6 -17.40 -7.81 31.72
CA ASN A 6 -16.03 -8.18 31.36
C ASN A 6 -15.74 -7.63 29.96
N GLY A 7 -14.60 -7.01 29.66
CA GLY A 7 -13.26 -7.51 29.92
C GLY A 7 -12.66 -7.88 28.57
N CYS A 8 -11.67 -7.10 28.13
CA CYS A 8 -10.77 -7.38 27.01
C CYS A 8 -10.50 -8.88 26.83
N THR A 9 -10.95 -9.46 25.72
CA THR A 9 -10.54 -10.80 25.30
C THR A 9 -9.64 -10.67 24.10
N LYS A 10 -8.33 -10.66 24.41
CA LYS A 10 -7.28 -11.45 23.77
C LYS A 10 -7.63 -11.87 22.34
N ASN A 11 -6.95 -11.27 21.38
CA ASN A 11 -6.75 -11.76 20.01
C ASN A 11 -6.74 -13.30 20.00
N SER A 12 -7.90 -13.87 19.68
CA SER A 12 -8.11 -15.30 19.57
C SER A 12 -7.22 -15.79 18.43
N SER A 13 -6.22 -16.58 18.77
CA SER A 13 -5.43 -17.29 17.77
C SER A 13 -6.38 -18.20 16.98
N LEU A 14 -6.12 -18.37 15.68
CA LEU A 14 -6.88 -19.27 14.79
C LEU A 14 -7.07 -20.69 15.36
N THR A 15 -6.26 -21.08 16.34
CA THR A 15 -6.35 -22.34 17.09
C THR A 15 -7.50 -22.43 18.11
N GLN A 16 -8.25 -21.35 18.35
CA GLN A 16 -9.38 -21.33 19.31
C GLN A 16 -10.76 -21.30 18.64
N LEU A 17 -10.83 -21.32 17.31
CA LEU A 17 -12.11 -21.36 16.61
C LEU A 17 -12.71 -22.77 16.74
N GLU A 18 -13.95 -22.85 17.23
CA GLU A 18 -14.67 -24.12 17.26
C GLU A 18 -15.06 -24.55 15.84
N MET A 19 -15.12 -25.86 15.60
CA MET A 19 -15.47 -26.45 14.30
C MET A 19 -16.74 -25.83 13.66
N PRO A 20 -17.82 -25.55 14.41
CA PRO A 20 -19.02 -24.91 13.87
C PRO A 20 -18.80 -23.47 13.40
N GLU A 21 -17.90 -22.73 14.05
CA GLU A 21 -17.56 -21.36 13.65
C GLU A 21 -16.74 -21.38 12.36
N ILE A 22 -15.77 -22.29 12.26
CA ILE A 22 -14.97 -22.52 11.05
C ILE A 22 -15.88 -22.89 9.87
N GLU A 23 -16.85 -23.78 10.06
CA GLU A 23 -17.78 -24.21 9.02
C GLU A 23 -18.66 -23.05 8.51
N LYS A 24 -19.08 -22.16 9.41
CA LYS A 24 -19.82 -20.93 9.05
C LYS A 24 -18.98 -20.01 8.17
N TRP A 25 -17.70 -19.80 8.48
CA TRP A 25 -16.80 -18.97 7.67
C TRP A 25 -16.47 -19.63 6.32
N MET A 26 -16.32 -20.95 6.29
CA MET A 26 -16.05 -21.71 5.06
C MET A 26 -17.18 -21.60 4.02
N TYR A 27 -18.40 -21.29 4.46
CA TYR A 27 -19.58 -21.22 3.60
C TYR A 27 -20.19 -19.81 3.49
N VAL A 28 -19.49 -18.78 3.98
CA VAL A 28 -20.02 -17.41 4.00
C VAL A 28 -20.31 -16.89 2.58
N ASP A 29 -19.52 -17.31 1.60
CA ASP A 29 -19.62 -16.84 0.21
C ASP A 29 -20.43 -17.78 -0.70
N LYS A 30 -20.94 -18.91 -0.19
CA LYS A 30 -21.61 -19.93 -1.02
C LYS A 30 -22.85 -19.43 -1.77
N ASN A 31 -23.48 -18.36 -1.28
CA ASN A 31 -24.69 -17.79 -1.86
C ASN A 31 -24.45 -16.41 -2.50
N ILE A 32 -23.20 -15.96 -2.60
CA ILE A 32 -22.87 -14.69 -3.27
C ILE A 32 -22.74 -14.99 -4.77
N PRO A 33 -23.58 -14.39 -5.63
CA PRO A 33 -23.44 -14.55 -7.07
C PRO A 33 -22.10 -13.96 -7.51
N VAL A 34 -21.28 -14.76 -8.19
CA VAL A 34 -20.04 -14.27 -8.81
C VAL A 34 -20.45 -13.37 -9.99
N THR A 35 -20.34 -12.06 -9.82
CA THR A 35 -20.76 -11.07 -10.83
C THR A 35 -19.72 -10.87 -11.91
N GLU A 36 -18.45 -11.20 -11.63
CA GLU A 36 -17.33 -11.02 -12.56
C GLU A 36 -16.37 -12.21 -12.42
N THR A 37 -16.14 -12.89 -13.54
CA THR A 37 -15.09 -13.92 -13.65
C THR A 37 -14.01 -13.38 -14.56
N LEU A 38 -12.85 -13.09 -14.01
CA LEU A 38 -11.69 -12.69 -14.81
C LEU A 38 -10.99 -13.91 -15.38
N THR A 39 -10.68 -13.89 -16.68
CA THR A 39 -9.85 -14.92 -17.30
C THR A 39 -8.38 -14.69 -16.98
N GLU A 40 -7.56 -15.73 -17.12
CA GLU A 40 -6.11 -15.64 -16.86
C GLU A 40 -5.42 -14.59 -17.73
N GLU A 41 -5.89 -14.42 -18.97
CA GLU A 41 -5.41 -13.41 -19.90
C GLU A 41 -5.74 -11.99 -19.43
N GLU A 42 -6.95 -11.76 -18.91
CA GLU A 42 -7.39 -10.46 -18.36
C GLU A 42 -6.61 -10.08 -17.09
N LEU A 43 -6.27 -11.06 -16.26
CA LEU A 43 -5.41 -10.86 -15.09
C LEU A 43 -4.00 -10.42 -15.49
N ILE A 44 -3.42 -11.06 -16.51
CA ILE A 44 -2.09 -10.71 -17.03
C ILE A 44 -2.11 -9.29 -17.61
N ILE A 45 -3.16 -8.92 -18.35
CA ILE A 45 -3.29 -7.58 -18.94
C ILE A 45 -3.37 -6.50 -17.85
N LYS A 46 -4.19 -6.71 -16.80
CA LYS A 46 -4.30 -5.78 -15.66
C LYS A 46 -3.01 -5.67 -14.85
N MET A 47 -2.18 -6.72 -14.86
CA MET A 47 -0.92 -6.76 -14.11
C MET A 47 0.25 -6.14 -14.89
N ILE A 48 0.21 -6.19 -16.23
CA ILE A 48 1.22 -5.58 -17.12
C ILE A 48 0.90 -4.10 -17.38
N ALA A 49 -0.38 -3.73 -17.45
CA ALA A 49 -0.84 -2.36 -17.60
C ALA A 49 -1.82 -2.04 -16.46
N PRO A 50 -1.36 -1.41 -15.36
CA PRO A 50 -2.28 -0.73 -14.48
C PRO A 50 -2.98 0.32 -15.33
N GLU A 51 -4.28 0.22 -15.51
CA GLU A 51 -5.03 1.25 -16.23
C GLU A 51 -4.71 2.60 -15.58
N GLU A 52 -4.05 3.48 -16.35
CA GLU A 52 -4.18 4.90 -16.10
C GLU A 52 -5.66 5.20 -16.34
N GLU A 53 -6.41 5.43 -15.25
CA GLU A 53 -7.69 6.13 -15.36
C GLU A 53 -7.38 7.52 -15.94
N THR A 54 -7.35 7.59 -17.26
CA THR A 54 -7.22 8.81 -18.03
C THR A 54 -8.52 9.59 -17.88
N ASN A 55 -8.55 10.51 -16.94
CA ASN A 55 -9.21 11.79 -17.20
C ASN A 55 -8.13 12.79 -17.61
N ASP A 56 -7.70 12.62 -18.86
CA ASP A 56 -7.60 13.67 -19.86
C ASP A 56 -7.01 15.02 -19.42
N ILE A 57 -5.67 15.11 -19.32
CA ILE A 57 -4.95 16.37 -19.60
C ILE A 57 -3.57 16.05 -20.17
N SER A 58 -3.49 15.83 -21.49
CA SER A 58 -2.26 16.07 -22.24
C SER A 58 -2.47 17.29 -23.13
N SER A 59 -2.25 18.47 -22.55
CA SER A 59 -1.82 19.63 -23.32
C SER A 59 -0.77 20.34 -22.50
N GLU A 60 0.46 20.31 -23.00
CA GLU A 60 1.51 21.21 -22.54
C GLU A 60 1.04 22.64 -22.79
N SER A 61 0.76 23.34 -21.69
CA SER A 61 0.51 24.77 -21.66
C SER A 61 0.97 25.22 -20.29
N ASP A 62 2.06 25.97 -20.32
CA ASP A 62 2.62 26.78 -19.25
C ASP A 62 1.51 27.58 -18.55
N ASP A 63 0.98 27.04 -17.46
CA ASP A 63 -0.06 27.70 -16.66
C ASP A 63 0.21 27.36 -15.19
N GLU A 64 0.86 28.31 -14.52
CA GLU A 64 0.92 28.62 -13.09
C GLU A 64 0.00 27.76 -12.18
N LYS A 65 0.34 26.49 -11.96
CA LYS A 65 -0.37 25.66 -10.99
C LYS A 65 0.34 25.74 -9.65
N SER A 66 -0.07 26.74 -8.87
CA SER A 66 0.12 26.88 -7.43
C SER A 66 0.59 25.57 -6.78
N SER A 67 1.87 25.55 -6.39
CA SER A 67 2.44 24.48 -5.60
C SER A 67 1.81 24.53 -4.21
N GLU A 68 0.62 23.96 -4.07
CA GLU A 68 -0.02 23.82 -2.77
C GLU A 68 0.87 22.89 -1.92
N GLU A 69 1.63 23.52 -1.02
CA GLU A 69 2.60 22.86 -0.17
C GLU A 69 1.89 21.78 0.66
N LYS A 70 2.18 20.50 0.36
CA LYS A 70 1.59 19.37 1.09
C LYS A 70 2.13 19.37 2.51
N ILE A 71 1.27 19.69 3.48
CA ILE A 71 1.61 19.64 4.91
C ILE A 71 2.03 18.23 5.29
N SER A 72 3.26 18.09 5.81
CA SER A 72 3.77 16.81 6.27
C SER A 72 3.12 16.38 7.60
N TRP A 73 3.10 15.07 7.88
CA TRP A 73 2.65 14.55 9.18
C TRP A 73 3.40 15.15 10.38
N GLY A 74 4.69 15.44 10.21
CA GLY A 74 5.50 16.06 11.27
C GLY A 74 5.15 17.52 11.52
N GLU A 75 4.84 18.25 10.45
CA GLU A 75 4.40 19.64 10.56
C GLU A 75 3.00 19.75 11.17
N ALA A 76 2.07 18.91 10.75
CA ALA A 76 0.75 18.83 11.36
C ALA A 76 0.81 18.45 12.86
N GLU A 77 1.68 17.52 13.27
CA GLU A 77 1.87 17.17 14.69
C GLU A 77 2.37 18.36 15.51
N LYS A 78 3.37 19.09 14.99
CA LYS A 78 3.94 20.27 15.64
C LYS A 78 2.87 21.34 15.81
N SER A 79 2.14 21.67 14.75
CA SER A 79 1.05 22.64 14.78
C SER A 79 -0.04 22.26 15.77
N LEU A 80 -0.47 20.99 15.78
CA LEU A 80 -1.47 20.50 16.73
C LEU A 80 -0.96 20.56 18.18
N SER A 81 0.32 20.26 18.41
CA SER A 81 0.92 20.34 19.75
C SER A 81 1.02 21.78 20.25
N THR A 82 1.39 22.73 19.38
CA THR A 82 1.43 24.16 19.70
C THR A 82 0.04 24.69 20.01
N PHE A 83 -0.96 24.36 19.18
CA PHE A 83 -2.35 24.75 19.41
C PHE A 83 -2.88 24.20 20.74
N LEU A 84 -2.58 22.94 21.05
CA LEU A 84 -3.03 22.32 22.29
C LEU A 84 -2.37 22.97 23.52
N GLN A 85 -1.08 23.30 23.49
CA GLN A 85 -0.43 24.07 24.57
C GLN A 85 -1.04 25.46 24.77
N PHE A 86 -1.49 26.10 23.69
CA PHE A 86 -2.20 27.37 23.78
C PHE A 86 -3.53 27.20 24.52
N CYS A 87 -4.33 26.19 24.15
CA CYS A 87 -5.60 25.89 24.81
C CYS A 87 -5.41 25.54 26.30
N GLU A 88 -4.38 24.78 26.66
CA GLU A 88 -4.07 24.42 28.06
C GLU A 88 -3.80 25.64 28.96
N LYS A 89 -3.26 26.72 28.40
CA LYS A 89 -2.88 27.94 29.14
C LYS A 89 -3.95 29.03 29.08
N ASN A 90 -4.94 28.90 28.21
CA ASN A 90 -5.94 29.93 27.98
C ASN A 90 -7.24 29.59 28.73
N ALA A 91 -7.65 30.48 29.64
CA ALA A 91 -8.85 30.33 30.47
C ALA A 91 -10.18 30.32 29.69
N GLN A 92 -10.17 30.66 28.39
CA GLN A 92 -11.35 30.59 27.53
C GLN A 92 -11.75 29.15 27.18
N TYR A 93 -10.83 28.19 27.30
CA TYR A 93 -11.11 26.78 27.07
C TYR A 93 -11.39 26.08 28.40
N SER A 94 -12.49 25.35 28.46
CA SER A 94 -12.82 24.50 29.59
C SER A 94 -11.90 23.28 29.65
N ALA A 95 -11.77 22.68 30.84
CA ALA A 95 -11.00 21.45 31.02
C ALA A 95 -11.53 20.29 30.14
N GLN A 96 -12.85 20.27 29.88
CA GLN A 96 -13.45 19.28 28.99
C GLN A 96 -12.99 19.45 27.55
N GLU A 97 -13.01 20.67 27.01
CA GLU A 97 -12.56 20.95 25.64
C GLU A 97 -11.08 20.61 25.46
N VAL A 98 -10.23 20.95 26.45
CA VAL A 98 -8.81 20.59 26.42
C VAL A 98 -8.62 19.08 26.41
N MET A 99 -9.41 18.33 27.19
CA MET A 99 -9.37 16.87 27.19
C MET A 99 -9.82 16.27 25.85
N GLU A 100 -10.86 16.82 25.22
CA GLU A 100 -11.32 16.39 23.89
C GLU A 100 -10.24 16.63 22.82
N LEU A 101 -9.51 17.74 22.90
CA LEU A 101 -8.37 18.01 22.02
C LEU A 101 -7.24 16.99 22.21
N HIS A 102 -6.95 16.57 23.45
CA HIS A 102 -5.99 15.48 23.71
C HIS A 102 -6.42 14.15 23.07
N LEU A 103 -7.72 13.81 23.13
CA LEU A 103 -8.25 12.62 22.45
C LEU A 103 -8.14 12.70 20.93
N ILE A 104 -8.31 13.90 20.36
CA ILE A 104 -8.06 14.14 18.93
C ILE A 104 -6.58 13.92 18.60
N LYS A 105 -5.67 14.48 19.41
CA LYS A 105 -4.23 14.30 19.26
C LYS A 105 -3.83 12.83 19.32
N GLU A 106 -4.36 12.06 20.27
CA GLU A 106 -4.10 10.62 20.36
C GLU A 106 -4.54 9.88 19.09
N ARG A 107 -5.76 10.16 18.60
CA ARG A 107 -6.28 9.57 17.36
C ARG A 107 -5.44 9.96 16.14
N PHE A 108 -5.00 11.21 16.07
CA PHE A 108 -4.10 11.69 15.03
C PHE A 108 -2.77 10.91 15.05
N MET A 109 -2.18 10.69 16.22
CA MET A 109 -0.93 9.95 16.38
C MET A 109 -1.05 8.50 15.93
N LYS A 110 -2.17 7.84 16.26
CA LYS A 110 -2.47 6.47 15.78
C LYS A 110 -2.57 6.41 14.24
N LYS A 111 -3.24 7.38 13.61
CA LYS A 111 -3.33 7.45 12.13
C LYS A 111 -1.96 7.66 11.49
N ARG A 112 -1.13 8.53 12.09
CA ARG A 112 0.24 8.78 11.62
C ARG A 112 1.09 7.50 11.65
N GLU A 113 1.03 6.75 12.75
CA GLU A 113 1.75 5.49 12.87
C GLU A 113 1.35 4.47 11.78
N LEU A 114 0.04 4.35 11.52
CA LEU A 114 -0.48 3.50 10.45
C LEU A 114 -0.01 3.96 9.07
N SER A 115 0.07 5.27 8.81
CA SER A 115 0.57 5.82 7.56
C SER A 115 2.05 5.48 7.32
N PHE A 116 2.88 5.44 8.37
CA PHE A 116 4.28 5.01 8.24
C PHE A 116 4.36 3.52 7.91
N LYS A 117 3.59 2.66 8.59
CA LYS A 117 3.52 1.22 8.29
C LYS A 117 3.08 0.95 6.84
N GLN A 118 2.10 1.69 6.32
CA GLN A 118 1.67 1.59 4.92
C GLN A 118 2.77 2.03 3.95
N THR A 119 3.52 3.09 4.30
CA THR A 119 4.64 3.56 3.49
C THR A 119 5.77 2.52 3.46
N ASP A 120 6.05 1.88 4.59
CA ASP A 120 7.06 0.83 4.69
C ASP A 120 6.69 -0.39 3.85
N ILE A 121 5.45 -0.88 3.94
CA ILE A 121 4.96 -1.99 3.11
C ILE A 121 5.08 -1.63 1.62
N ARG A 122 4.64 -0.44 1.23
CA ARG A 122 4.76 0.05 -0.17
C ARG A 122 6.22 0.07 -0.63
N ASN A 123 7.13 0.49 0.24
CA ASN A 123 8.56 0.53 -0.07
C ASN A 123 9.16 -0.87 -0.19
N VAL A 124 8.73 -1.84 0.63
CA VAL A 124 9.13 -3.25 0.52
C VAL A 124 8.67 -3.84 -0.82
N PHE A 125 7.40 -3.68 -1.18
CA PHE A 125 6.89 -4.14 -2.48
C PHE A 125 7.67 -3.51 -3.64
N ARG A 126 7.91 -2.19 -3.58
CA ARG A 126 8.70 -1.50 -4.62
C ARG A 126 10.12 -2.04 -4.74
N ARG A 127 10.78 -2.37 -3.64
CA ARG A 127 12.13 -2.98 -3.65
C ARG A 127 12.11 -4.38 -4.26
N MET A 128 11.10 -5.19 -3.92
CA MET A 128 10.95 -6.53 -4.49
C MET A 128 10.73 -6.48 -6.00
N CYS A 129 9.82 -5.62 -6.49
CA CYS A 129 9.59 -5.46 -7.93
C CYS A 129 10.85 -4.99 -8.69
N ARG A 130 11.66 -4.10 -8.09
CA ARG A 130 12.94 -3.68 -8.67
C ARG A 130 13.95 -4.83 -8.72
N ALA A 131 14.06 -5.59 -7.63
CA ALA A 131 14.97 -6.75 -7.58
C ALA A 131 14.59 -7.82 -8.62
N THR A 132 13.30 -8.09 -8.83
CA THR A 132 12.85 -9.05 -9.86
C THR A 132 13.06 -8.52 -11.28
N ALA A 133 12.89 -7.22 -11.51
CA ALA A 133 13.18 -6.60 -12.82
C ALA A 133 14.69 -6.60 -13.15
N GLU A 134 15.56 -6.44 -12.14
CA GLU A 134 17.02 -6.52 -12.30
C GLU A 134 17.53 -7.96 -12.50
N VAL A 135 16.82 -8.98 -12.01
CA VAL A 135 17.14 -10.39 -12.27
C VAL A 135 16.75 -10.76 -13.71
N GLN A 136 15.58 -10.31 -14.19
CA GLN A 136 15.16 -10.54 -15.58
C GLN A 136 16.01 -9.80 -16.63
N SER A 137 16.62 -8.66 -16.27
CA SER A 137 17.54 -7.95 -17.17
C SER A 137 18.95 -8.56 -17.22
N LYS A 138 19.34 -9.35 -16.21
CA LYS A 138 20.62 -10.08 -16.18
C LYS A 138 20.57 -11.45 -16.85
N GLU A 139 19.41 -12.09 -16.92
CA GLU A 139 19.23 -13.37 -17.64
C GLU A 139 19.17 -13.22 -19.18
N LYS A 140 19.11 -11.98 -19.69
CA LYS A 140 19.08 -11.69 -21.15
C LYS A 140 20.46 -11.45 -21.78
N ILE A 141 21.55 -11.87 -21.13
CA ILE A 141 22.91 -11.79 -21.71
C ILE A 141 23.55 -13.19 -21.74
N GLU A 142 22.93 -14.12 -22.47
CA GLU A 142 23.68 -15.21 -23.11
C GLU A 142 22.89 -15.75 -24.33
N TYR A 143 22.70 -14.90 -25.33
CA TYR A 143 22.50 -15.36 -26.70
C TYR A 143 23.64 -14.81 -27.54
N PHE A 144 24.66 -15.65 -27.73
CA PHE A 144 25.74 -15.46 -28.69
C PHE A 144 25.15 -15.38 -30.12
N PRO A 145 25.29 -14.27 -30.85
CA PRO A 145 24.87 -14.23 -32.24
C PRO A 145 25.98 -14.78 -33.15
N GLU A 146 25.72 -15.94 -33.75
CA GLU A 146 26.04 -16.28 -35.15
C GLU A 146 27.42 -15.90 -35.73
N THR A 147 28.53 -16.01 -34.99
CA THR A 147 29.88 -15.80 -35.60
C THR A 147 30.76 -17.05 -35.68
N ILE A 148 30.33 -18.20 -35.16
CA ILE A 148 31.13 -19.44 -35.22
C ILE A 148 30.73 -20.34 -36.41
N ILE A 149 29.57 -20.11 -37.04
CA ILE A 149 29.15 -20.91 -38.22
C ILE A 149 30.01 -20.58 -39.45
N TYR A 150 30.59 -19.38 -39.53
CA TYR A 150 31.44 -18.97 -40.65
C TYR A 150 32.87 -19.54 -40.63
N ASN A 151 33.28 -20.27 -39.59
CA ASN A 151 34.61 -20.91 -39.56
C ASN A 151 34.60 -22.42 -39.84
N TYR A 152 33.42 -23.06 -39.93
CA TYR A 152 33.33 -24.49 -40.29
C TYR A 152 32.88 -24.75 -41.74
N LEU A 153 32.43 -23.73 -42.47
CA LEU A 153 32.03 -23.87 -43.88
C LEU A 153 33.12 -23.48 -44.88
N THR A 154 34.23 -22.89 -44.44
CA THR A 154 35.39 -22.58 -45.32
C THR A 154 36.41 -23.73 -45.37
N GLN A 155 36.19 -24.82 -44.62
CA GLN A 155 37.05 -26.00 -44.60
C GLN A 155 36.43 -27.23 -45.29
N PHE A 156 35.28 -27.08 -45.97
CA PHE A 156 34.61 -28.18 -46.67
C PHE A 156 34.28 -27.92 -48.14
N ILE A 157 34.71 -26.81 -48.74
CA ILE A 157 34.56 -26.56 -50.18
C ILE A 157 35.90 -26.05 -50.73
N ILE A 158 36.51 -26.89 -51.59
CA ILE A 158 37.82 -26.84 -52.27
C ILE A 158 38.97 -27.45 -51.42
N LEU A 159 39.49 -28.68 -51.58
CA LEU A 159 39.50 -29.70 -52.66
C LEU A 159 39.54 -29.18 -54.10
#